data_AF-A0A0N1NQC3-F1
#
_entry.id   AF-A0A0N1NQC3-F1
#
_cell.length_a   1.000
_cell.length_b   1.000
_cell.length_c   1.000
_cell.angle_alpha   90.00
_cell.angle_beta   90.00
_cell.angle_gamma   90.00
#
_symmetry.space_group_name_H-M   'P 1'
#
loop_
_entity.id
_entity.type
_entity.pdbx_description
1 polymer ?
#
loop_
_entity_poly.entity_id
_entity_poly.type
_entity_poly.pdbx_seq_one_letter_code
_entity_poly.pdbx_strand_id
1 'polypeptide(L)'
;MLAGPIWNVRAPMIMSTFAERFDFRGRTVFPITTYAMSGLGTTERDYAKSCPGATIGEGLAVQGEKVRDADGAVRSWLGRVGLLRD
;
A
#
# COMPACT_ATOMS: atom_id res chain seq x y z
N MET A 1 -4.22 4.00 -5.19
CA MET A 1 -3.08 3.40 -4.45
C MET A 1 -2.66 4.40 -3.37
N LEU A 2 -2.21 3.93 -2.20
CA LEU A 2 -1.61 4.78 -1.15
C LEU A 2 -0.21 4.24 -0.82
N ALA A 3 0.81 5.04 -1.12
CA ALA A 3 2.21 4.67 -0.96
C ALA A 3 2.88 5.49 0.15
N GLY A 4 3.61 4.82 1.03
CA GLY A 4 4.36 5.46 2.12
C GLY A 4 5.40 4.51 2.70
N PRO A 5 6.35 5.01 3.50
CA PRO A 5 7.29 4.14 4.20
C PRO A 5 6.57 3.38 5.32
N ILE A 6 7.25 2.39 5.91
CA ILE A 6 6.80 1.72 7.13
C ILE A 6 7.69 2.10 8.31
N TRP A 7 7.10 2.57 9.40
CA TRP A 7 7.80 2.96 10.63
C TRP A 7 7.25 2.15 11.79
N ASN A 8 8.11 1.46 12.52
CA ASN A 8 7.70 0.60 13.64
C ASN A 8 6.55 -0.36 13.26
N VAL A 9 6.68 -1.04 12.11
CA VAL A 9 5.72 -2.04 11.60
C VAL A 9 4.35 -1.46 11.21
N ARG A 10 4.22 -0.13 11.03
CA ARG A 10 2.95 0.53 10.67
C ARG A 10 3.13 1.66 9.66
N ALA A 11 2.03 2.06 9.01
CA ALA A 11 1.99 3.29 8.24
C ALA A 11 2.20 4.50 9.17
N PRO A 12 3.03 5.49 8.80
CA PRO A 12 3.17 6.74 9.53
C PRO A 12 1.84 7.47 9.67
N MET A 13 1.62 8.14 10.81
CA MET A 13 0.35 8.84 11.10
C MET A 13 -0.02 9.90 10.06
N ILE A 14 0.96 10.50 9.37
CA ILE A 14 0.69 11.46 8.28
C ILE A 14 -0.11 10.83 7.13
N MET A 15 0.02 9.51 6.91
CA MET A 15 -0.77 8.80 5.90
C MET A 15 -2.24 8.67 6.31
N SER A 16 -2.52 8.49 7.61
CA SER A 16 -3.88 8.53 8.14
C SER A 16 -4.48 9.93 8.02
N THR A 17 -3.74 10.97 8.42
CA THR A 17 -4.18 12.36 8.26
C THR A 17 -4.45 12.73 6.80
N PHE A 18 -3.65 12.22 5.87
CA PHE A 18 -3.89 12.37 4.43
C PHE A 18 -5.19 11.66 4.02
N ALA A 19 -5.36 10.38 4.38
CA ALA A 19 -6.53 9.59 4.00
C ALA A 19 -7.85 10.16 4.54
N GLU A 20 -7.86 10.68 5.77
CA GLU A 20 -9.03 11.30 6.40
C GLU A 20 -9.57 12.53 5.64
N ARG A 21 -8.81 13.10 4.69
CA ARG A 21 -9.25 14.23 3.85
C ARG A 21 -10.06 13.83 2.63
N PHE A 22 -10.21 12.54 2.34
CA PHE A 22 -10.86 12.05 1.12
C PHE A 22 -12.00 11.08 1.43
N ASP A 23 -13.01 11.05 0.55
CA ASP A 23 -14.03 10.00 0.56
C ASP A 23 -13.49 8.79 -0.19
N PHE A 24 -13.57 7.61 0.45
CA PHE A 24 -13.09 6.34 -0.11
C PHE A 24 -14.20 5.35 -0.45
N ARG A 25 -15.47 5.73 -0.26
CA ARG A 25 -16.62 4.86 -0.57
C ARG A 25 -16.57 4.36 -2.02
N GLY A 26 -16.71 3.06 -2.18
CA GLY A 26 -16.74 2.39 -3.49
C GLY A 26 -15.39 2.36 -4.23
N ARG A 27 -14.29 2.77 -3.58
CA ARG A 27 -12.94 2.75 -4.17
C ARG A 27 -12.14 1.58 -3.62
N THR A 28 -11.22 1.06 -4.43
CA THR A 28 -10.21 0.10 -3.97
C THR A 28 -8.92 0.84 -3.60
N VAL A 29 -8.45 0.65 -2.38
CA VAL A 29 -7.18 1.19 -1.88
C VAL A 29 -6.15 0.06 -1.84
N PHE A 30 -5.09 0.24 -2.61
CA PHE A 30 -3.94 -0.66 -2.63
C PHE A 30 -2.79 -0.05 -1.82
N PRO A 31 -2.41 -0.64 -0.68
CA PRO A 31 -1.26 -0.18 0.11
C PRO A 31 0.07 -0.51 -0.58
N ILE A 32 1.01 0.43 -0.57
CA ILE A 32 2.36 0.21 -1.09
C ILE A 32 3.38 0.70 -0.07
N THR A 33 4.39 -0.12 0.24
CA THR A 33 5.48 0.28 1.13
C THR A 33 6.84 -0.19 0.64
N THR A 34 7.87 0.60 0.97
CA THR A 34 9.23 0.07 1.08
C THR A 34 9.50 -0.35 2.51
N TYR A 35 10.28 -1.41 2.73
CA TYR A 35 10.58 -1.92 4.08
C TYR A 35 12.01 -2.43 4.21
N ALA A 36 12.51 -2.50 5.45
CA ALA A 36 13.77 -3.21 5.75
C ALA A 36 13.51 -4.69 6.06
N MET A 37 12.63 -4.96 7.05
CA MET A 37 12.29 -6.33 7.50
C MET A 37 10.79 -6.66 7.57
N SER A 38 9.91 -5.69 7.78
CA SER A 38 8.52 -5.91 8.22
C SER A 38 7.49 -6.24 7.13
N GLY A 39 7.86 -6.23 5.86
CA GLY A 39 6.88 -6.25 4.76
C GLY A 39 5.88 -5.09 4.89
N LEU A 40 4.58 -5.39 4.76
CA LEU A 40 3.48 -4.42 4.94
C LEU A 40 3.18 -4.08 6.41
N GLY A 41 3.66 -4.87 7.38
CA GLY A 41 3.28 -4.72 8.80
C GLY A 41 1.77 -4.59 8.99
N THR A 42 1.31 -3.55 9.69
CA THR A 42 -0.12 -3.27 9.94
C THR A 42 -0.76 -2.35 8.91
N THR A 43 -0.07 -1.98 7.83
CA THR A 43 -0.51 -0.94 6.88
C THR A 43 -1.94 -1.19 6.34
N GLU A 44 -2.26 -2.43 5.97
CA GLU A 44 -3.60 -2.79 5.48
C GLU A 44 -4.68 -2.51 6.53
N ARG A 45 -4.43 -2.87 7.79
CA ARG A 45 -5.33 -2.62 8.91
C ARG A 45 -5.48 -1.12 9.19
N ASP A 46 -4.39 -0.37 9.09
CA ASP A 46 -4.40 1.07 9.33
C ASP A 46 -5.20 1.79 8.24
N TYR A 47 -5.03 1.41 6.98
CA TYR A 47 -5.83 1.97 5.87
C TYR A 47 -7.29 1.52 5.90
N ALA A 48 -7.60 0.30 6.34
CA ALA A 48 -8.99 -0.10 6.56
C ALA A 48 -9.72 0.82 7.56
N LYS A 49 -8.98 1.37 8.54
CA LYS A 49 -9.52 2.35 9.51
C LYS A 49 -9.60 3.76 8.92
N SER A 50 -8.54 4.22 8.25
CA SER A 50 -8.45 5.60 7.75
C SER A 50 -9.18 5.84 6.42
N CYS A 51 -9.56 4.78 5.69
CA CYS A 51 -10.27 4.86 4.41
C CYS A 51 -11.68 4.23 4.51
N PRO A 52 -12.62 4.83 5.26
CA PRO A 52 -13.93 4.23 5.47
C PRO A 52 -14.68 4.03 4.14
N GLY A 53 -15.22 2.83 3.95
CA GLY A 53 -15.97 2.44 2.76
C GLY A 53 -15.13 2.06 1.54
N ALA A 54 -13.79 2.04 1.66
CA ALA A 54 -12.93 1.44 0.65
C ALA A 54 -12.84 -0.08 0.81
N THR A 55 -12.60 -0.76 -0.31
CA THR A 55 -12.05 -2.11 -0.31
C THR A 55 -10.54 -2.02 -0.21
N ILE A 56 -9.92 -2.65 0.78
CA ILE A 56 -8.46 -2.74 0.85
C ILE A 56 -8.02 -3.91 -0.04
N GLY A 57 -7.30 -3.61 -1.12
CA GLY A 57 -6.78 -4.60 -2.06
C GLY A 57 -5.40 -5.12 -1.66
N GLU A 58 -4.94 -6.17 -2.35
CA GLU A 58 -3.61 -6.77 -2.12
C GLU A 58 -2.51 -5.69 -2.19
N GLY A 59 -1.79 -5.50 -1.08
CA GLY A 59 -0.71 -4.52 -1.03
C GLY A 59 0.59 -5.00 -1.69
N LEU A 60 1.47 -4.05 -1.98
CA LEU A 60 2.83 -4.31 -2.45
C LEU A 60 3.85 -3.85 -1.41
N ALA A 61 4.70 -4.76 -0.95
CA ALA A 61 5.86 -4.44 -0.13
C ALA A 61 7.15 -4.78 -0.89
N VAL A 62 8.04 -3.78 -1.02
CA VAL A 62 9.34 -3.94 -1.67
C VAL A 62 10.44 -3.68 -0.65
N GLN A 63 11.41 -4.60 -0.54
CA GLN A 63 12.54 -4.38 0.35
C GLN A 63 13.40 -3.22 -0.18
N GLY A 64 13.74 -2.24 0.67
CA GLY A 64 14.39 -0.99 0.26
C GLY A 64 15.67 -1.18 -0.56
N GLU A 65 16.50 -2.14 -0.17
CA GLU A 65 17.76 -2.48 -0.86
C GLU A 65 17.54 -3.12 -2.24
N LYS A 66 16.34 -3.64 -2.53
CA LYS A 66 15.98 -4.35 -3.77
C LYS A 66 15.05 -3.55 -4.68
N VAL A 67 14.76 -2.29 -4.35
CA VAL A 67 13.80 -1.46 -5.11
C VAL A 67 14.22 -1.30 -6.57
N ARG A 68 15.53 -1.23 -6.85
CA ARG A 68 16.06 -1.09 -8.22
C ARG A 68 15.77 -2.30 -9.11
N ASP A 69 15.55 -3.47 -8.51
CA ASP A 69 15.27 -4.73 -9.21
C ASP A 69 13.79 -5.14 -9.08
N ALA A 70 12.93 -4.22 -8.64
CA ALA A 70 11.54 -4.54 -8.29
C ALA A 70 10.57 -4.58 -9.48
N ASP A 71 10.99 -4.23 -10.70
CA ASP A 71 10.13 -4.15 -11.88
C ASP A 71 9.32 -5.43 -12.13
N GLY A 72 9.95 -6.60 -11.98
CA GLY A 72 9.27 -7.88 -12.14
C GLY A 72 8.19 -8.12 -11.07
N ALA A 73 8.48 -7.75 -9.81
CA ALA A 73 7.53 -7.85 -8.71
C ALA A 73 6.36 -6.86 -8.87
N VAL A 74 6.65 -5.62 -9.29
CA VAL A 74 5.65 -4.59 -9.58
C VAL A 74 4.72 -5.03 -10.70
N ARG A 75 5.27 -5.50 -11.84
CA ARG A 75 4.46 -6.00 -12.97
C ARG A 75 3.60 -7.19 -12.57
N SER A 76 4.18 -8.15 -11.86
CA SER A 76 3.45 -9.32 -11.37
C SER A 76 2.30 -8.93 -10.44
N TRP A 77 2.55 -7.99 -9.53
CA TRP A 77 1.53 -7.46 -8.63
C TRP A 77 0.44 -6.71 -9.38
N LEU A 78 0.79 -5.79 -10.30
CA LEU A 78 -0.16 -5.08 -11.15
C LEU A 78 -1.06 -6.05 -11.93
N GLY A 79 -0.50 -7.17 -12.43
CA GLY A 79 -1.26 -8.23 -13.09
C GLY A 79 -2.27 -8.91 -12.16
N ARG A 80 -1.85 -9.28 -10.94
CA ARG A 80 -2.75 -9.90 -9.94
C ARG A 80 -3.90 -8.99 -9.52
N VAL A 81 -3.64 -7.68 -9.39
CA VAL A 81 -4.69 -6.72 -9.01
C VAL A 81 -5.48 -6.16 -10.21
N GLY A 82 -5.22 -6.65 -11.43
CA GLY A 82 -5.95 -6.25 -12.64
C GLY A 82 -5.66 -4.82 -13.11
N LEU A 83 -4.52 -4.26 -12.73
CA LEU A 83 -4.10 -2.90 -13.08
C LEU A 83 -3.01 -2.85 -14.16
N LEU A 84 -2.43 -3.99 -14.54
CA LEU A 84 -1.54 -4.07 -15.69
C LEU A 84 -2.37 -3.97 -16.97
N ARG A 85 -2.03 -3.01 -17.83
CA ARG A 85 -2.58 -2.86 -19.18
C ARG A 85 -1.42 -2.98 -20.17
N ASP A 86 -1.65 -3.72 -21.25
CA ASP A 86 -0.71 -3.87 -22.37
C ASP A 86 -0.55 -2.58 -23.18
#